data_AF-A0A1I6L0E6-F1
#
_entry.id   AF-A0A1I6L0E6-F1
#
_cell.length_a   1.000
_cell.length_b   1.000
_cell.length_c   1.000
_cell.angle_alpha   90.00
_cell.angle_beta   90.00
_cell.angle_gamma   90.00
#
_symmetry.space_group_name_H-M   'P 1'
#
loop_
_entity.id
_entity.type
_entity.pdbx_description
1 polymer ?
#
loop_
_entity_poly.entity_id
_entity_poly.type
_entity_poly.pdbx_seq_one_letter_code
_entity_poly.pdbx_strand_id
1 'polypeptide(L)'
;MIRDQLLNEVQDAAIACLYDPRENSRWGLLRGLPALHYLGVDDFTYPTSWCQFGRGGRHHELDYDYHVVSNGLDIPDDNPDFGVVTNRHYEHETPYTIKYLINRYSTTDSILFVLTDDRRFQPQDSLRPLFQEPFVDMLGTYASVYETFESAYEDAGWRFPLSDTKNVFVQDNASLYTVVTGESLADTTELFEVLPDAPYLPLYDALSDIFARPSEYGSVPLDGDGGVPELVRWLRRRIEWDRDTAREVANNLNDAVVADGSTFDPAAARRSPAVREAKTAANDLEPANSAIDRRYVNWLTRYDL
;
A
#
# COMPACT_ATOMS: atom_id res chain seq x y z
N MET A 1 9.78 -16.25 -6.22
CA MET A 1 8.85 -17.33 -5.79
C MET A 1 7.39 -16.91 -5.94
N ILE A 2 6.85 -15.95 -5.17
CA ILE A 2 5.47 -15.47 -5.34
C ILE A 2 5.28 -14.80 -6.71
N ARG A 3 6.21 -13.91 -7.08
CA ARG A 3 6.24 -13.29 -8.41
C ARG A 3 6.22 -14.33 -9.51
N ASP A 4 7.07 -15.36 -9.43
CA ASP A 4 7.11 -16.43 -10.44
C ASP A 4 5.81 -17.24 -10.47
N GLN A 5 5.21 -17.54 -9.32
CA GLN A 5 3.92 -18.24 -9.25
C GLN A 5 2.81 -17.45 -9.97
N LEU A 6 2.70 -16.14 -9.69
CA LEU A 6 1.69 -15.29 -10.32
C LEU A 6 2.01 -14.97 -11.78
N LEU A 7 3.29 -14.76 -12.13
CA LEU A 7 3.71 -14.42 -13.50
C LEU A 7 3.83 -15.63 -14.43
N ASN A 8 3.92 -16.86 -13.91
CA ASN A 8 3.82 -18.06 -14.72
C ASN A 8 2.46 -18.20 -15.42
N GLU A 9 1.42 -17.51 -14.94
CA GLU A 9 0.10 -17.47 -15.57
C GLU A 9 0.02 -16.47 -16.74
N VAL A 10 1.09 -15.72 -17.00
CA VAL A 10 1.09 -14.47 -17.79
C VAL A 10 2.26 -14.42 -18.78
N GLN A 11 2.83 -15.59 -19.12
CA GLN A 11 4.20 -15.75 -19.66
C GLN A 11 4.53 -15.02 -20.98
N ASP A 12 3.58 -14.34 -21.63
CA ASP A 12 3.82 -13.55 -22.85
C ASP A 12 3.07 -12.20 -22.86
N ALA A 13 2.56 -11.72 -21.72
CA ALA A 13 1.78 -10.49 -21.68
C ALA A 13 2.65 -9.24 -21.48
N ALA A 14 2.43 -8.26 -22.34
CA ALA A 14 2.90 -6.89 -22.10
C ALA A 14 2.13 -6.20 -20.96
N ILE A 15 0.90 -6.66 -20.69
CA ILE A 15 0.02 -6.07 -19.69
C ILE A 15 -0.61 -7.17 -18.85
N ALA A 16 -0.35 -7.14 -17.55
CA ALA A 16 -0.98 -8.01 -16.56
C ALA A 16 -2.13 -7.25 -15.88
N CYS A 17 -3.36 -7.61 -16.22
CA CYS A 17 -4.55 -6.97 -15.67
C CYS A 17 -5.06 -7.77 -14.47
N LEU A 18 -5.55 -7.10 -13.42
CA LEU A 18 -6.29 -7.65 -12.29
C LEU A 18 -7.44 -6.70 -11.92
N TYR A 19 -8.51 -7.23 -11.33
CA TYR A 19 -9.65 -6.41 -10.93
C TYR A 19 -10.14 -6.71 -9.52
N ASP A 20 -10.69 -5.69 -8.87
CA ASP A 20 -11.26 -5.77 -7.53
C ASP A 20 -12.70 -5.25 -7.52
N PRO A 21 -13.71 -6.13 -7.61
CA PRO A 21 -15.11 -5.76 -7.82
C PRO A 21 -15.77 -5.24 -6.53
N ARG A 22 -15.32 -4.09 -6.03
CA ARG A 22 -15.86 -3.45 -4.82
C ARG A 22 -17.07 -2.58 -5.16
N GLU A 23 -18.10 -2.64 -4.33
CA GLU A 23 -19.35 -1.89 -4.53
C GLU A 23 -19.17 -0.36 -4.58
N ASN A 24 -18.08 0.17 -4.00
CA ASN A 24 -17.75 1.59 -4.03
C ASN A 24 -16.35 1.81 -4.59
N SER A 25 -16.21 1.73 -5.92
CA SER A 25 -14.94 1.77 -6.64
C SER A 25 -14.10 3.03 -6.45
N ARG A 26 -14.65 4.09 -5.84
CA ARG A 26 -13.90 5.27 -5.41
C ARG A 26 -12.97 5.01 -4.21
N TRP A 27 -13.13 3.88 -3.52
CA TRP A 27 -12.45 3.59 -2.26
C TRP A 27 -11.93 2.15 -2.20
N GLY A 28 -10.71 1.99 -1.69
CA GLY A 28 -10.16 0.70 -1.29
C GLY A 28 -9.26 0.02 -2.31
N LEU A 29 -9.15 0.52 -3.54
CA LEU A 29 -8.27 -0.10 -4.55
C LEU A 29 -6.78 -0.02 -4.18
N LEU A 30 -6.38 0.99 -3.40
CA LEU A 30 -4.98 1.11 -2.97
C LEU A 30 -4.56 0.02 -1.97
N ARG A 31 -5.49 -0.76 -1.42
CA ARG A 31 -5.16 -1.96 -0.63
C ARG A 31 -4.34 -2.99 -1.39
N GLY A 32 -4.46 -3.00 -2.73
CA GLY A 32 -3.73 -3.90 -3.60
C GLY A 32 -2.36 -3.40 -4.03
N LEU A 33 -2.03 -2.14 -3.71
CA LEU A 33 -0.74 -1.56 -4.04
C LEU A 33 0.42 -2.34 -3.39
N PRO A 34 0.37 -2.71 -2.10
CA PRO A 34 1.42 -3.53 -1.49
C PRO A 34 1.66 -4.87 -2.16
N ALA A 35 0.60 -5.53 -2.63
CA ALA A 35 0.75 -6.79 -3.35
C ALA A 35 1.53 -6.59 -4.65
N LEU A 36 1.21 -5.54 -5.42
CA LEU A 36 1.95 -5.19 -6.63
C LEU A 36 3.40 -4.80 -6.32
N HIS A 37 3.63 -4.04 -5.26
CA HIS A 37 4.97 -3.66 -4.84
C HIS A 37 5.81 -4.89 -4.45
N TYR A 38 5.22 -5.87 -3.77
CA TYR A 38 5.91 -7.13 -3.44
C TYR A 38 6.16 -8.03 -4.65
N LEU A 39 5.51 -7.77 -5.77
CA LEU A 39 5.86 -8.35 -7.05
C LEU A 39 7.05 -7.64 -7.71
N GLY A 40 7.66 -6.63 -7.10
CA GLY A 40 8.81 -5.90 -7.62
C GLY A 40 8.43 -4.77 -8.57
N VAL A 41 7.23 -4.19 -8.40
CA VAL A 41 6.83 -2.95 -9.06
C VAL A 41 7.16 -1.80 -8.12
N ASP A 42 8.03 -0.90 -8.55
CA ASP A 42 8.47 0.25 -7.73
C ASP A 42 7.95 1.58 -8.26
N ASP A 43 7.38 1.59 -9.47
CA ASP A 43 6.83 2.78 -10.12
C ASP A 43 5.31 2.66 -10.27
N PHE A 44 4.57 3.64 -9.76
CA PHE A 44 3.10 3.60 -9.76
C PHE A 44 2.46 4.87 -10.29
N THR A 45 1.27 4.69 -10.85
CA THR A 45 0.29 5.76 -11.04
C THR A 45 -1.07 5.36 -10.52
N TYR A 46 -1.78 6.36 -10.05
CA TYR A 46 -3.18 6.32 -9.64
C TYR A 46 -3.70 7.76 -9.52
N PRO A 47 -5.02 7.96 -9.39
CA PRO A 47 -5.59 9.31 -9.32
C PRO A 47 -4.93 10.16 -8.25
N THR A 48 -4.39 11.33 -8.62
CA THR A 48 -3.59 12.17 -7.71
C THR A 48 -4.35 12.57 -6.44
N SER A 49 -5.66 12.75 -6.53
CA SER A 49 -6.53 13.02 -5.37
C SER A 49 -6.58 11.90 -4.33
N TRP A 50 -5.98 10.73 -4.62
CA TRP A 50 -5.95 9.58 -3.73
C TRP A 50 -4.79 9.58 -2.72
N CYS A 51 -3.68 10.24 -3.05
CA CYS A 51 -2.53 10.42 -2.16
C CYS A 51 -2.40 11.85 -1.60
N GLN A 52 -3.12 12.82 -2.16
CA GLN A 52 -3.01 14.22 -1.74
C GLN A 52 -3.57 14.48 -0.33
N PHE A 53 -2.75 15.12 0.51
CA PHE A 53 -3.10 15.87 1.70
C PHE A 53 -2.87 17.37 1.47
N GLY A 54 -3.59 18.22 2.20
CA GLY A 54 -3.48 19.67 2.33
C GLY A 54 -2.75 20.38 1.20
N ARG A 55 -3.47 20.81 0.16
CA ARG A 55 -2.93 21.61 -0.96
C ARG A 55 -1.64 21.07 -1.64
N GLY A 56 -1.30 19.77 -1.50
CA GLY A 56 -0.30 19.13 -2.38
C GLY A 56 0.67 18.14 -1.75
N GLY A 57 0.66 17.94 -0.42
CA GLY A 57 1.47 16.90 0.23
C GLY A 57 1.07 15.50 -0.24
N ARG A 58 2.03 14.60 -0.42
CA ARG A 58 1.81 13.20 -0.79
C ARG A 58 2.46 12.33 0.27
N HIS A 59 1.71 11.36 0.77
CA HIS A 59 2.18 10.44 1.80
C HIS A 59 1.93 9.00 1.35
N HIS A 60 2.97 8.19 1.47
CA HIS A 60 3.06 6.83 0.95
C HIS A 60 3.34 5.86 2.10
N GLU A 61 2.72 4.68 2.02
CA GLU A 61 2.89 3.61 3.01
C GLU A 61 4.12 2.71 2.77
N LEU A 62 4.68 2.79 1.56
CA LEU A 62 5.77 1.96 1.06
C LEU A 62 6.71 2.84 0.23
N ASP A 63 7.94 2.36 0.05
CA ASP A 63 8.98 3.05 -0.71
C ASP A 63 8.82 2.75 -2.20
N TYR A 64 7.94 3.52 -2.85
CA TYR A 64 7.70 3.46 -4.30
C TYR A 64 7.58 4.87 -4.87
N ASP A 65 7.90 4.99 -6.16
CA ASP A 65 7.81 6.25 -6.90
C ASP A 65 6.41 6.44 -7.48
N TYR A 66 5.80 7.60 -7.20
CA TYR A 66 4.50 7.98 -7.74
C TYR A 66 4.62 8.98 -8.89
N HIS A 67 4.03 8.62 -10.02
CA HIS A 67 4.11 9.36 -11.27
C HIS A 67 2.76 9.90 -11.73
N VAL A 68 2.74 11.16 -12.18
CA VAL A 68 1.53 11.79 -12.70
C VAL A 68 1.40 11.54 -14.20
N VAL A 69 0.39 10.74 -14.59
CA VAL A 69 0.18 10.32 -15.99
C VAL A 69 -0.39 11.41 -16.89
N SER A 70 -0.70 12.60 -16.36
CA SER A 70 -1.44 13.64 -17.10
C SER A 70 -0.83 14.06 -18.44
N ASN A 71 0.48 13.89 -18.67
CA ASN A 71 1.14 14.19 -19.94
C ASN A 71 2.26 13.21 -20.36
N GLY A 72 2.43 12.06 -19.69
CA GLY A 72 3.49 11.08 -20.00
C GLY A 72 4.92 11.48 -19.64
N LEU A 73 5.16 12.73 -19.22
CA LEU A 73 6.48 13.29 -18.92
C LEU A 73 7.12 12.78 -17.62
N ASP A 74 6.30 12.20 -16.73
CA ASP A 74 6.74 11.74 -15.41
C ASP A 74 7.05 10.23 -15.41
N ILE A 75 6.87 9.52 -16.52
CA ILE A 75 7.08 8.05 -16.56
C ILE A 75 8.54 7.76 -16.95
N PRO A 76 9.30 6.97 -16.17
CA PRO A 76 10.72 6.68 -16.42
C PRO A 76 11.00 6.15 -17.84
N ASP A 77 12.02 6.67 -18.53
CA ASP A 77 12.33 6.38 -19.93
C ASP A 77 12.75 4.92 -20.20
N ASP A 78 13.34 4.27 -19.21
CA ASP A 78 13.80 2.89 -19.23
C ASP A 78 12.66 1.85 -19.23
N ASN A 79 11.42 2.28 -18.98
CA ASN A 79 10.23 1.44 -18.92
C ASN A 79 10.40 0.31 -17.88
N PRO A 80 10.55 0.62 -16.58
CA PRO A 80 10.54 -0.42 -15.55
C PRO A 80 9.18 -1.11 -15.52
N ASP A 81 9.05 -2.24 -14.81
CA ASP A 81 7.71 -2.75 -14.51
C ASP A 81 6.90 -1.68 -13.78
N PHE A 82 5.67 -1.44 -14.24
CA PHE A 82 4.93 -0.25 -13.83
C PHE A 82 3.51 -0.60 -13.38
N GLY A 83 3.10 -0.05 -12.25
CA GLY A 83 1.81 -0.30 -11.63
C GLY A 83 0.81 0.81 -11.92
N VAL A 84 -0.40 0.43 -12.30
CA VAL A 84 -1.51 1.33 -12.56
C VAL A 84 -2.68 0.91 -11.69
N VAL A 85 -3.07 1.76 -10.74
CA VAL A 85 -4.33 1.59 -10.01
C VAL A 85 -5.32 2.64 -10.50
N THR A 86 -6.36 2.18 -11.19
CA THR A 86 -7.38 3.06 -11.78
C THR A 86 -8.79 2.52 -11.52
N ASN A 87 -9.81 3.26 -11.91
CA ASN A 87 -11.18 2.76 -11.90
C ASN A 87 -11.97 3.36 -13.06
N ARG A 88 -13.14 2.78 -13.30
CA ARG A 88 -14.07 3.23 -14.34
C ARG A 88 -14.44 4.71 -14.21
N HIS A 89 -14.59 5.21 -12.98
CA HIS A 89 -14.93 6.62 -12.74
C HIS A 89 -13.81 7.56 -13.20
N TYR A 90 -12.56 7.29 -12.82
CA TYR A 90 -11.41 8.09 -13.21
C TYR A 90 -11.23 8.08 -14.73
N GLU A 91 -11.36 6.90 -15.33
CA GLU A 91 -11.19 6.71 -16.76
C GLU A 91 -12.33 7.34 -17.59
N HIS A 92 -13.56 7.54 -17.10
CA HIS A 92 -14.64 8.09 -17.95
C HIS A 92 -15.18 9.45 -17.51
N GLU A 93 -14.96 9.85 -16.26
CA GLU A 93 -15.48 11.11 -15.71
C GLU A 93 -14.38 12.17 -15.50
N THR A 94 -13.16 11.88 -15.93
CA THR A 94 -12.02 12.81 -15.86
C THR A 94 -11.27 12.86 -17.21
N PRO A 95 -10.47 13.90 -17.48
CA PRO A 95 -9.68 13.96 -18.72
C PRO A 95 -8.45 13.05 -18.71
N TYR A 96 -8.23 12.28 -17.63
CA TYR A 96 -7.06 11.43 -17.47
C TYR A 96 -7.35 10.01 -17.93
N THR A 97 -6.39 9.40 -18.63
CA THR A 97 -6.51 8.04 -19.16
C THR A 97 -5.16 7.32 -19.09
N ILE A 98 -5.21 6.01 -18.89
CA ILE A 98 -4.02 5.14 -18.90
C ILE A 98 -3.65 4.67 -20.31
N LYS A 99 -4.37 5.09 -21.35
CA LYS A 99 -4.17 4.66 -22.75
C LYS A 99 -2.74 4.84 -23.26
N TYR A 100 -2.09 5.94 -22.89
CA TYR A 100 -0.70 6.17 -23.27
C TYR A 100 0.24 5.09 -22.71
N LEU A 101 0.05 4.69 -21.44
CA LEU A 101 0.82 3.62 -20.81
C LEU A 101 0.57 2.28 -21.51
N ILE A 102 -0.68 1.96 -21.81
CA ILE A 102 -1.05 0.74 -22.56
C ILE A 102 -0.31 0.69 -23.91
N ASN A 103 -0.31 1.79 -24.66
CA ASN A 103 0.38 1.87 -25.95
C ASN A 103 1.91 1.79 -25.82
N ARG A 104 2.46 2.34 -24.75
CA ARG A 104 3.91 2.34 -24.48
C ARG A 104 4.37 0.92 -24.16
N TYR A 105 3.74 0.27 -23.19
CA TYR A 105 4.14 -1.04 -22.69
C TYR A 105 3.82 -2.19 -23.64
N SER A 106 2.84 -2.04 -24.55
CA SER A 106 2.58 -3.05 -25.59
C SER A 106 3.73 -3.25 -26.60
N THR A 107 4.78 -2.43 -26.51
CA THR A 107 5.96 -2.48 -27.37
C THR A 107 7.28 -2.71 -26.62
N THR A 108 7.22 -2.99 -25.31
CA THR A 108 8.38 -3.21 -24.45
C THR A 108 8.41 -4.62 -23.87
N ASP A 109 9.56 -5.04 -23.35
CA ASP A 109 9.71 -6.32 -22.65
C ASP A 109 9.26 -6.28 -21.17
N SER A 110 9.02 -5.07 -20.64
CA SER A 110 8.53 -4.84 -19.27
C SER A 110 7.02 -4.95 -19.17
N ILE A 111 6.52 -5.22 -17.96
CA ILE A 111 5.10 -5.50 -17.72
C ILE A 111 4.40 -4.26 -17.15
N LEU A 112 3.27 -3.89 -17.75
CA LEU A 112 2.32 -2.96 -17.15
C LEU A 112 1.30 -3.73 -16.31
N PHE A 113 1.34 -3.55 -14.99
CA PHE A 113 0.33 -4.10 -14.08
C PHE A 113 -0.85 -3.13 -13.98
N VAL A 114 -2.06 -3.60 -14.26
CA VAL A 114 -3.28 -2.78 -14.20
C VAL A 114 -4.24 -3.36 -13.17
N LEU A 115 -4.41 -2.68 -12.04
CA LEU A 115 -5.46 -2.93 -11.04
C LEU A 115 -6.64 -1.98 -11.25
N THR A 116 -7.82 -2.55 -11.48
CA THR A 116 -9.05 -1.80 -11.74
C THR A 116 -10.23 -2.28 -10.88
N ASP A 117 -11.35 -1.57 -10.90
CA ASP A 117 -12.57 -1.92 -10.15
C ASP A 117 -13.49 -2.90 -10.86
N ASP A 118 -13.36 -3.06 -12.18
CA ASP A 118 -14.28 -3.84 -13.00
C ASP A 118 -13.51 -4.74 -13.97
N ARG A 119 -13.89 -6.01 -14.03
CA ARG A 119 -13.38 -6.94 -15.05
C ARG A 119 -13.59 -6.40 -16.47
N ARG A 120 -14.69 -5.67 -16.70
CA ARG A 120 -15.04 -5.06 -17.99
C ARG A 120 -14.49 -3.65 -18.17
N PHE A 121 -13.51 -3.25 -17.35
CA PHE A 121 -12.84 -1.97 -17.48
C PHE A 121 -12.38 -1.72 -18.92
N GLN A 122 -12.68 -0.51 -19.41
CA GLN A 122 -12.46 -0.09 -20.78
C GLN A 122 -11.74 1.25 -20.74
N PRO A 123 -10.47 1.33 -21.16
CA PRO A 123 -9.76 2.60 -21.31
C PRO A 123 -10.52 3.57 -22.23
N GLN A 124 -10.30 4.88 -22.07
CA GLN A 124 -10.92 5.90 -22.91
C GLN A 124 -10.72 5.61 -24.41
N ASP A 125 -11.80 5.76 -25.17
CA ASP A 125 -11.88 5.49 -26.61
C ASP A 125 -11.51 4.07 -27.05
N SER A 126 -11.31 3.12 -26.13
CA SER A 126 -11.20 1.71 -26.50
C SER A 126 -12.53 1.23 -27.08
N LEU A 127 -12.50 0.21 -27.95
CA LEU A 127 -13.71 -0.42 -28.50
C LEU A 127 -14.16 -1.65 -27.70
N ARG A 128 -13.30 -2.16 -26.82
CA ARG A 128 -13.52 -3.38 -26.05
C ARG A 128 -12.87 -3.28 -24.66
N PRO A 129 -13.31 -4.10 -23.70
CA PRO A 129 -12.65 -4.21 -22.40
C PRO A 129 -11.17 -4.56 -22.55
N LEU A 130 -10.34 -4.06 -21.63
CA LEU A 130 -8.88 -4.23 -21.67
C LEU A 130 -8.46 -5.71 -21.74
N PHE A 131 -9.12 -6.59 -20.98
CA PHE A 131 -8.82 -8.04 -20.98
C PHE A 131 -9.07 -8.75 -22.32
N GLN A 132 -9.69 -8.09 -23.30
CA GLN A 132 -9.91 -8.63 -24.65
C GLN A 132 -8.83 -8.19 -25.66
N GLU A 133 -7.88 -7.35 -25.24
CA GLU A 133 -6.74 -6.99 -26.07
C GLU A 133 -5.74 -8.16 -26.17
N PRO A 134 -5.12 -8.40 -27.34
CA PRO A 134 -4.30 -9.58 -27.57
C PRO A 134 -2.95 -9.60 -26.83
N PHE A 135 -2.55 -8.47 -26.25
CA PHE A 135 -1.32 -8.28 -25.48
C PHE A 135 -1.58 -8.15 -23.97
N VAL A 136 -2.81 -8.42 -23.54
CA VAL A 136 -3.25 -8.35 -22.15
C VAL A 136 -3.61 -9.75 -21.67
N ASP A 137 -3.03 -10.14 -20.54
CA ASP A 137 -3.47 -11.32 -19.79
C ASP A 137 -4.13 -10.91 -18.48
N MET A 138 -5.10 -11.73 -18.05
CA MET A 138 -5.91 -11.48 -16.87
C MET A 138 -5.44 -12.37 -15.72
N LEU A 139 -4.78 -11.78 -14.72
CA LEU A 139 -4.41 -12.42 -13.45
C LEU A 139 -5.63 -12.83 -12.61
N GLY A 140 -6.79 -12.23 -12.89
CA GLY A 140 -8.04 -12.54 -12.20
C GLY A 140 -8.42 -11.47 -11.18
N THR A 141 -9.02 -11.92 -10.07
CA THR A 141 -9.48 -11.00 -9.02
C THR A 141 -8.35 -10.66 -8.04
N TYR A 142 -8.39 -9.47 -7.45
CA TYR A 142 -7.48 -9.16 -6.34
C TYR A 142 -7.62 -10.14 -5.17
N ALA A 143 -8.83 -10.69 -4.94
CA ALA A 143 -9.03 -11.73 -3.94
C ALA A 143 -8.17 -12.98 -4.21
N SER A 144 -8.10 -13.45 -5.46
CA SER A 144 -7.27 -14.59 -5.87
C SER A 144 -5.78 -14.30 -5.75
N VAL A 145 -5.35 -13.09 -6.10
CA VAL A 145 -3.97 -12.64 -5.88
C VAL A 145 -3.63 -12.65 -4.40
N TYR A 146 -4.52 -12.14 -3.55
CA TYR A 146 -4.34 -12.16 -2.10
C TYR A 146 -4.26 -13.58 -1.52
N GLU A 147 -5.11 -14.50 -1.97
CA GLU A 147 -5.06 -15.93 -1.58
C GLU A 147 -3.72 -16.59 -1.96
N THR A 148 -3.10 -16.15 -3.06
CA THR A 148 -1.76 -16.61 -3.46
C THR A 148 -0.69 -16.10 -2.52
N PHE A 149 -0.78 -14.84 -2.08
CA PHE A 149 0.09 -14.31 -1.03
C PHE A 149 -0.12 -15.06 0.29
N GLU A 150 -1.37 -15.29 0.70
CA GLU A 150 -1.71 -16.03 1.92
C GLU A 150 -1.07 -17.43 1.91
N SER A 151 -1.24 -18.18 0.82
CA SER A 151 -0.63 -19.50 0.65
C SER A 151 0.89 -19.45 0.75
N ALA A 152 1.53 -18.47 0.12
CA ALA A 152 2.98 -18.33 0.16
C ALA A 152 3.52 -17.92 1.54
N TYR A 153 2.73 -17.17 2.32
CA TYR A 153 3.05 -16.87 3.72
C TYR A 153 2.92 -18.12 4.58
N GLU A 154 1.85 -18.91 4.39
CA GLU A 154 1.65 -20.19 5.08
C GLU A 154 2.78 -21.17 4.82
N ASP A 155 3.23 -21.30 3.57
CA ASP A 155 4.38 -22.13 3.18
C ASP A 155 5.68 -21.68 3.87
N ALA A 156 5.80 -20.39 4.18
CA ALA A 156 6.92 -19.81 4.91
C ALA A 156 6.74 -19.83 6.43
N GLY A 157 5.66 -20.41 6.95
CA GLY A 157 5.39 -20.52 8.40
C GLY A 157 4.65 -19.32 9.00
N TRP A 158 4.17 -18.38 8.18
CA TRP A 158 3.42 -17.21 8.59
C TRP A 158 1.93 -17.37 8.32
N ARG A 159 1.10 -16.62 9.05
CA ARG A 159 -0.34 -16.51 8.77
C ARG A 159 -0.73 -15.05 8.83
N PHE A 160 -1.65 -14.65 7.96
CA PHE A 160 -2.24 -13.32 8.04
C PHE A 160 -3.17 -13.25 9.26
N PRO A 161 -2.87 -12.38 10.25
CA PRO A 161 -3.59 -12.39 11.51
C PRO A 161 -4.94 -11.65 11.44
N LEU A 162 -5.06 -10.63 10.58
CA LEU A 162 -6.23 -9.75 10.57
C LEU A 162 -7.35 -10.32 9.70
N SER A 163 -8.56 -10.31 10.23
CA SER A 163 -9.73 -10.93 9.57
C SER A 163 -10.47 -10.01 8.58
N ASP A 164 -10.23 -8.70 8.65
CA ASP A 164 -11.05 -7.66 8.01
C ASP A 164 -10.34 -6.91 6.87
N THR A 165 -9.11 -7.29 6.51
CA THR A 165 -8.35 -6.65 5.45
C THR A 165 -7.65 -7.63 4.52
N LYS A 166 -7.60 -7.29 3.23
CA LYS A 166 -6.73 -7.95 2.24
C LYS A 166 -5.53 -7.09 1.87
N ASN A 167 -5.12 -6.17 2.72
CA ASN A 167 -3.92 -5.36 2.52
C ASN A 167 -2.70 -6.09 3.10
N VAL A 168 -1.84 -6.61 2.24
CA VAL A 168 -0.68 -7.44 2.63
C VAL A 168 0.30 -6.69 3.54
N PHE A 169 0.49 -5.38 3.34
CA PHE A 169 1.33 -4.55 4.20
C PHE A 169 0.74 -4.39 5.60
N VAL A 170 -0.58 -4.26 5.71
CA VAL A 170 -1.26 -4.14 7.01
C VAL A 170 -1.19 -5.48 7.76
N GLN A 171 -1.31 -6.60 7.05
CA GLN A 171 -1.10 -7.94 7.61
C GLN A 171 0.32 -8.14 8.13
N ASP A 172 1.32 -7.66 7.39
CA ASP A 172 2.73 -7.68 7.82
C ASP A 172 2.93 -6.89 9.13
N ASN A 173 2.32 -5.70 9.25
CA ASN A 173 2.43 -4.88 10.46
C ASN A 173 1.84 -5.60 11.70
N ALA A 174 0.70 -6.27 11.56
CA ALA A 174 0.12 -7.05 12.65
C ALA A 174 0.95 -8.30 13.00
N SER A 175 1.56 -8.94 11.99
CA SER A 175 2.50 -10.04 12.20
C SER A 175 3.74 -9.59 12.98
N LEU A 176 4.34 -8.46 12.60
CA LEU A 176 5.47 -7.87 13.31
C LEU A 176 5.12 -7.48 14.74
N TYR A 177 3.94 -6.92 14.97
CA TYR A 177 3.48 -6.63 16.32
C TYR A 177 3.50 -7.90 17.17
N THR A 178 2.90 -8.98 16.66
CA THR A 178 2.85 -10.29 17.34
C THR A 178 4.24 -10.86 17.60
N VAL A 179 5.18 -10.71 16.67
CA VAL A 179 6.57 -11.16 16.84
C VAL A 179 7.27 -10.45 17.99
N VAL A 180 7.05 -9.14 18.12
CA VAL A 180 7.74 -8.33 19.13
C VAL A 180 7.11 -8.47 20.52
N THR A 181 5.78 -8.50 20.59
CA THR A 181 5.05 -8.47 21.88
C THR A 181 4.56 -9.84 22.35
N GLY A 182 4.42 -10.80 21.43
CA GLY A 182 3.73 -12.07 21.66
C GLY A 182 2.20 -11.95 21.66
N GLU A 183 1.65 -10.76 21.44
CA GLU A 183 0.21 -10.49 21.45
C GLU A 183 -0.36 -10.48 20.04
N SER A 184 -1.43 -11.25 19.80
CA SER A 184 -2.12 -11.28 18.53
C SER A 184 -3.19 -10.20 18.43
N LEU A 185 -3.31 -9.60 17.24
CA LEU A 185 -4.35 -8.66 16.86
C LEU A 185 -5.34 -9.37 15.91
N ALA A 186 -6.64 -9.11 16.08
CA ALA A 186 -7.71 -9.76 15.34
C ALA A 186 -8.20 -8.95 14.13
N ASP A 187 -8.09 -7.62 14.19
CA ASP A 187 -8.58 -6.72 13.16
C ASP A 187 -7.72 -5.46 13.00
N THR A 188 -7.99 -4.71 11.94
CA THR A 188 -7.25 -3.48 11.63
C THR A 188 -7.46 -2.39 12.67
N THR A 189 -8.56 -2.34 13.41
CA THR A 189 -8.78 -1.30 14.42
C THR A 189 -7.81 -1.50 15.58
N GLU A 190 -7.69 -2.74 16.09
CA GLU A 190 -6.73 -3.09 17.13
C GLU A 190 -5.28 -2.74 16.73
N LEU A 191 -4.90 -2.98 15.46
CA LEU A 191 -3.58 -2.59 14.95
C LEU A 191 -3.34 -1.07 15.04
N PHE A 192 -4.33 -0.26 14.70
CA PHE A 192 -4.17 1.19 14.74
C PHE A 192 -4.27 1.76 16.16
N GLU A 193 -4.90 1.06 17.10
CA GLU A 193 -4.90 1.41 18.52
C GLU A 193 -3.51 1.28 19.15
N VAL A 194 -2.76 0.23 18.81
CA VAL A 194 -1.40 0.00 19.34
C VAL A 194 -0.31 0.78 18.59
N LEU A 195 -0.63 1.31 17.42
CA LEU A 195 0.34 1.95 16.52
C LEU A 195 1.11 3.13 17.16
N PRO A 196 0.49 4.03 17.96
CA PRO A 196 1.22 5.10 18.65
C PRO A 196 2.36 4.61 19.55
N ASP A 197 2.19 3.44 20.15
CA ASP A 197 3.14 2.83 21.10
C ASP A 197 4.11 1.84 20.43
N ALA A 198 3.92 1.55 19.14
CA ALA A 198 4.69 0.59 18.38
C ALA A 198 5.50 1.24 17.23
N PRO A 199 6.47 2.14 17.53
CA PRO A 199 7.25 2.87 16.52
C PRO A 199 8.12 1.98 15.62
N TYR A 200 8.34 0.73 16.00
CA TYR A 200 9.06 -0.24 15.17
C TYR A 200 8.20 -0.82 14.04
N LEU A 201 6.90 -0.53 13.97
CA LEU A 201 6.04 -0.98 12.87
C LEU A 201 6.26 -0.10 11.64
N PRO A 202 6.41 -0.64 10.42
CA PRO A 202 6.55 0.15 9.19
C PRO A 202 5.41 1.14 8.95
N LEU A 203 4.18 0.79 9.32
CA LEU A 203 3.01 1.67 9.19
C LEU A 203 3.14 2.94 10.04
N TYR A 204 3.96 2.91 11.09
CA TYR A 204 4.28 4.08 11.91
C TYR A 204 4.98 5.16 11.09
N ASP A 205 5.84 4.78 10.15
CA ASP A 205 6.59 5.73 9.32
C ASP A 205 5.63 6.50 8.39
N ALA A 206 4.64 5.82 7.82
CA ALA A 206 3.60 6.45 7.00
C ALA A 206 2.78 7.51 7.78
N LEU A 207 2.47 7.23 9.05
CA LEU A 207 1.80 8.20 9.91
C LEU A 207 2.75 9.29 10.40
N SER A 208 4.02 8.96 10.66
CA SER A 208 5.06 9.93 10.99
C SER A 208 5.16 10.99 9.90
N ASP A 209 5.17 10.60 8.63
CA ASP A 209 5.19 11.55 7.53
C ASP A 209 3.95 12.46 7.50
N ILE A 210 2.78 11.94 7.86
CA ILE A 210 1.52 12.70 7.89
C ILE A 210 1.49 13.72 9.03
N PHE A 211 1.95 13.33 10.23
CA PHE A 211 1.96 14.18 11.42
C PHE A 211 3.25 15.00 11.57
N ALA A 212 4.26 14.75 10.74
CA ALA A 212 5.54 15.44 10.78
C ALA A 212 5.38 16.96 10.60
N ARG A 213 6.16 17.71 11.38
CA ARG A 213 6.29 19.16 11.16
C ARG A 213 7.04 19.41 9.84
N PRO A 214 6.53 20.28 8.94
CA PRO A 214 7.21 20.58 7.68
C PRO A 214 8.62 21.19 7.78
N SER A 215 9.03 21.66 8.97
CA SER A 215 10.29 22.40 9.15
C SER A 215 10.92 22.28 10.55
N GLU A 216 10.42 21.40 11.40
CA GLU A 216 10.86 21.26 12.80
C GLU A 216 10.87 19.79 13.24
N TYR A 217 11.48 19.51 14.39
CA TYR A 217 11.38 18.20 15.04
C TYR A 217 10.06 18.05 15.79
N GLY A 218 9.56 16.82 15.89
CA GLY A 218 8.30 16.50 16.55
C GLY A 218 7.10 16.48 15.61
N SER A 219 5.97 16.09 16.18
CA SER A 219 4.70 15.96 15.46
C SER A 219 3.80 17.17 15.72
N VAL A 220 2.83 17.37 14.83
CA VAL A 220 1.77 18.36 14.97
C VAL A 220 0.42 17.71 14.71
N PRO A 221 -0.57 17.92 15.59
CA PRO A 221 -1.94 17.51 15.32
C PRO A 221 -2.43 18.08 13.99
N LEU A 222 -3.32 17.35 13.33
CA LEU A 222 -3.96 17.75 12.07
C LEU A 222 -5.05 18.81 12.33
N ASP A 223 -4.62 19.95 12.87
CA ASP A 223 -5.46 21.09 13.25
C ASP A 223 -5.93 21.87 12.00
N GLY A 224 -7.24 22.01 11.86
CA GLY A 224 -7.88 22.77 10.78
C GLY A 224 -8.98 21.99 10.06
N ASP A 225 -9.83 22.70 9.32
CA ASP A 225 -11.06 22.12 8.71
C ASP A 225 -10.80 20.98 7.71
N GLY A 226 -9.54 20.77 7.28
CA GLY A 226 -9.16 19.78 6.27
C GLY A 226 -8.31 18.60 6.76
N GLY A 227 -7.59 18.72 7.88
CA GLY A 227 -6.55 17.76 8.28
C GLY A 227 -7.08 16.36 8.58
N VAL A 228 -7.84 16.19 9.67
CA VAL A 228 -8.48 14.91 10.01
C VAL A 228 -9.36 14.37 8.87
N PRO A 229 -10.22 15.18 8.21
CA PRO A 229 -10.99 14.70 7.06
C PRO A 229 -10.15 14.13 5.89
N GLU A 230 -8.93 14.60 5.68
CA GLU A 230 -8.01 14.05 4.68
C GLU A 230 -7.39 12.73 5.13
N LEU A 231 -6.99 12.61 6.39
CA LEU A 231 -6.54 11.34 6.98
C LEU A 231 -7.63 10.26 6.85
N VAL A 232 -8.88 10.61 7.13
CA VAL A 232 -10.03 9.70 6.90
C VAL A 232 -10.09 9.22 5.45
N ARG A 233 -9.86 10.09 4.46
CA ARG A 233 -9.86 9.68 3.05
C ARG A 233 -8.65 8.80 2.73
N TRP A 234 -7.48 9.11 3.26
CA TRP A 234 -6.27 8.34 3.05
C TRP A 234 -6.42 6.91 3.59
N LEU A 235 -6.92 6.76 4.82
CA LEU A 235 -7.18 5.46 5.47
C LEU A 235 -8.18 4.62 4.70
N ARG A 236 -9.34 5.20 4.32
CA ARG A 236 -10.41 4.48 3.59
C ARG A 236 -9.98 3.92 2.25
N ARG A 237 -8.92 4.46 1.64
CA ARG A 237 -8.40 3.95 0.37
C ARG A 237 -7.52 2.72 0.53
N ARG A 238 -7.00 2.46 1.73
CA ARG A 238 -5.96 1.46 2.03
C ARG A 238 -6.41 0.36 2.99
N ILE A 239 -7.19 0.71 4.00
CA ILE A 239 -7.52 -0.17 5.14
C ILE A 239 -8.91 -0.81 5.02
N GLU A 240 -9.67 -0.45 3.99
CA GLU A 240 -11.01 -0.99 3.69
C GLU A 240 -12.15 -0.52 4.60
N TRP A 241 -11.89 0.37 5.55
CA TRP A 241 -12.91 0.91 6.44
C TRP A 241 -14.02 1.70 5.75
N ASP A 242 -15.18 1.65 6.40
CA ASP A 242 -16.24 2.60 6.16
C ASP A 242 -15.86 4.01 6.64
N ARG A 243 -16.77 4.96 6.47
CA ARG A 243 -16.50 6.35 6.83
C ARG A 243 -16.41 6.58 8.32
N ASP A 244 -17.17 5.84 9.11
CA ASP A 244 -17.33 6.12 10.53
C ASP A 244 -16.18 5.51 11.32
N THR A 245 -15.82 4.26 11.01
CA THR A 245 -14.62 3.58 11.54
C THR A 245 -13.36 4.37 11.23
N ALA A 246 -13.17 4.78 9.97
CA ALA A 246 -12.00 5.58 9.60
C ALA A 246 -11.97 6.96 10.28
N ARG A 247 -13.13 7.55 10.58
CA ARG A 247 -13.21 8.82 11.32
C ARG A 247 -12.82 8.63 12.78
N GLU A 248 -13.33 7.58 13.41
CA GLU A 248 -12.98 7.23 14.79
C GLU A 248 -11.49 7.01 14.94
N VAL A 249 -10.90 6.13 14.12
CA VAL A 249 -9.45 5.88 14.14
C VAL A 249 -8.64 7.14 13.85
N ALA A 250 -9.02 7.94 12.84
CA ALA A 250 -8.31 9.19 12.53
C ALA A 250 -8.34 10.18 13.70
N ASN A 251 -9.45 10.28 14.44
CA ASN A 251 -9.52 11.11 15.64
C ASN A 251 -8.64 10.54 16.75
N ASN A 252 -8.67 9.23 17.00
CA ASN A 252 -7.84 8.60 18.04
C ASN A 252 -6.34 8.82 17.79
N LEU A 253 -5.89 8.66 16.55
CA LEU A 253 -4.50 8.94 16.16
C LEU A 253 -4.15 10.43 16.37
N ASN A 254 -5.04 11.33 15.99
CA ASN A 254 -4.84 12.77 16.18
C ASN A 254 -4.79 13.14 17.68
N ASP A 255 -5.68 12.56 18.49
CA ASP A 255 -5.75 12.78 19.93
C ASP A 255 -4.49 12.25 20.63
N ALA A 256 -3.90 11.14 20.15
CA ALA A 256 -2.60 10.66 20.63
C ALA A 256 -1.48 11.69 20.40
N VAL A 257 -1.45 12.36 19.23
CA VAL A 257 -0.50 13.45 18.93
C VAL A 257 -0.79 14.71 19.76
N VAL A 258 -2.06 15.00 20.06
CA VAL A 258 -2.44 16.11 20.96
C VAL A 258 -1.96 15.83 22.39
N ALA A 259 -2.10 14.59 22.86
CA ALA A 259 -1.69 14.18 24.20
C ALA A 259 -0.18 14.16 24.37
N ASP A 260 0.54 13.69 23.35
CA ASP A 260 2.01 13.63 23.31
C ASP A 260 2.53 14.01 21.92
N GLY A 261 3.14 15.20 21.82
CA GLY A 261 3.75 15.70 20.58
C GLY A 261 5.00 14.94 20.11
N SER A 262 5.45 13.94 20.87
CA SER A 262 6.48 12.97 20.44
C SER A 262 5.89 11.71 19.79
N THR A 263 4.58 11.52 19.85
CA THR A 263 3.87 10.49 19.07
C THR A 263 4.06 10.74 17.59
N PHE A 264 4.45 9.72 16.82
CA PHE A 264 4.80 9.82 15.39
C PHE A 264 6.01 10.74 15.09
N ASP A 265 6.87 11.04 16.06
CA ASP A 265 8.16 11.72 15.81
C ASP A 265 9.28 10.71 15.53
N PRO A 266 9.87 10.68 14.33
CA PRO A 266 10.95 9.76 13.98
C PRO A 266 12.16 9.83 14.93
N ALA A 267 12.46 11.01 15.49
CA ALA A 267 13.58 11.18 16.41
C ALA A 267 13.30 10.57 17.78
N ALA A 268 12.07 10.67 18.27
CA ALA A 268 11.62 10.04 19.50
C ALA A 268 11.49 8.52 19.33
N ALA A 269 10.91 8.07 18.21
CA ALA A 269 10.76 6.66 17.84
C ALA A 269 12.08 5.88 17.97
N ARG A 270 13.17 6.39 17.40
CA ARG A 270 14.52 5.78 17.46
C ARG A 270 15.03 5.51 18.88
N ARG A 271 14.55 6.26 19.87
CA ARG A 271 14.98 6.16 21.27
C ARG A 271 14.02 5.32 22.12
N SER A 272 12.89 4.90 21.57
CA SER A 272 11.87 4.13 22.28
C SER A 272 12.40 2.77 22.75
N PRO A 273 12.09 2.34 23.98
CA PRO A 273 12.35 0.97 24.43
C PRO A 273 11.79 -0.10 23.49
N ALA A 274 10.61 0.14 22.90
CA ALA A 274 9.96 -0.79 21.98
C ALA A 274 10.80 -1.08 20.73
N VAL A 275 11.59 -0.10 20.24
CA VAL A 275 12.53 -0.32 19.12
C VAL A 275 13.67 -1.26 19.52
N ARG A 276 14.11 -1.23 20.77
CA ARG A 276 15.15 -2.15 21.27
C ARG A 276 14.61 -3.58 21.43
N GLU A 277 13.37 -3.69 21.88
CA GLU A 277 12.65 -4.98 21.98
C GLU A 277 12.45 -5.57 20.58
N ALA A 278 12.00 -4.77 19.62
CA ALA A 278 11.88 -5.15 18.21
C ALA A 278 13.19 -5.68 17.62
N LYS A 279 14.30 -4.99 17.88
CA LYS A 279 15.64 -5.45 17.47
C LYS A 279 16.03 -6.79 18.11
N THR A 280 15.62 -7.01 19.36
CA THR A 280 15.90 -8.27 20.05
C THR A 280 15.09 -9.41 19.43
N ALA A 281 13.80 -9.18 19.18
CA ALA A 281 12.90 -10.13 18.52
C ALA A 281 13.34 -10.48 17.09
N ALA A 282 13.99 -9.55 16.38
CA ALA A 282 14.54 -9.81 15.05
C ALA A 282 15.58 -10.95 15.02
N ASN A 283 16.22 -11.29 16.15
CA ASN A 283 17.18 -12.39 16.23
C ASN A 283 16.51 -13.78 16.18
N ASP A 284 15.21 -13.85 16.45
CA ASP A 284 14.45 -15.10 16.42
C ASP A 284 13.92 -15.42 15.01
N LEU A 285 14.17 -14.54 14.03
CA LEU A 285 13.79 -14.71 12.63
C LEU A 285 14.93 -15.32 11.80
N GLU A 286 14.60 -16.01 10.71
CA GLU A 286 15.56 -16.72 9.86
C GLU A 286 15.66 -16.09 8.44
N PRO A 287 16.30 -14.92 8.27
CA PRO A 287 16.31 -14.16 7.01
C PRO A 287 17.04 -14.86 5.84
N ALA A 288 17.83 -15.90 6.15
CA ALA A 288 18.49 -16.75 5.16
C ALA A 288 17.51 -17.75 4.51
N ASN A 289 16.46 -18.14 5.22
CA ASN A 289 15.53 -19.20 4.82
C ASN A 289 14.23 -18.66 4.20
N SER A 290 13.86 -17.42 4.52
CA SER A 290 12.60 -16.82 4.10
C SER A 290 12.78 -15.36 3.66
N ALA A 291 12.20 -15.01 2.51
CA ALA A 291 12.17 -13.63 2.03
C ALA A 291 11.28 -12.73 2.92
N ILE A 292 10.26 -13.32 3.55
CA ILE A 292 9.37 -12.64 4.50
C ILE A 292 10.14 -12.30 5.78
N ASP A 293 10.88 -13.27 6.33
CA ASP A 293 11.73 -13.08 7.52
C ASP A 293 12.79 -12.02 7.24
N ARG A 294 13.41 -12.04 6.04
CA ARG A 294 14.36 -11.01 5.65
C ARG A 294 13.75 -9.61 5.65
N ARG A 295 12.55 -9.46 5.11
CA ARG A 295 11.82 -8.19 5.12
C ARG A 295 11.49 -7.75 6.55
N TYR A 296 11.06 -8.68 7.40
CA TYR A 296 10.75 -8.40 8.81
C TYR A 296 12.00 -7.98 9.59
N VAL A 297 13.11 -8.69 9.44
CA VAL A 297 14.41 -8.32 10.03
C VAL A 297 14.82 -6.91 9.58
N ASN A 298 14.74 -6.62 8.28
CA ASN A 298 15.08 -5.29 7.76
C ASN A 298 14.25 -4.19 8.40
N TRP A 299 12.94 -4.40 8.58
CA TRP A 299 12.07 -3.43 9.23
C TRP A 299 12.30 -3.27 10.73
N LEU A 300 12.49 -4.37 11.47
CA LEU A 300 12.73 -4.35 12.92
C LEU A 300 14.10 -3.75 13.27
N THR A 301 15.05 -3.74 12.32
CA THR A 301 16.41 -3.20 12.51
C THR A 301 16.65 -1.87 11.78
N ARG A 302 15.64 -1.28 11.14
CA ARG A 302 15.79 -0.09 10.26
C ARG A 302 16.37 1.16 10.94
N TYR A 303 16.27 1.25 12.26
CA TYR A 303 16.80 2.38 13.03
C TYR A 303 18.30 2.25 13.39
N ASP A 304 18.96 1.15 13.01
CA ASP A 304 20.42 0.97 13.15
C ASP A 304 21.23 1.61 11.98
N LEU A 305 20.55 2.13 10.96
CA LEU A 305 21.13 2.71 9.74
C LEU A 305 21.49 4.20 9.90
#